data_AF-A0A7S1C1N0-F1
#
_entry.id   AF-A0A7S1C1N0-F1
#
_cell.length_a   1.000
_cell.length_b   1.000
_cell.length_c   1.000
_cell.angle_alpha   90.00
_cell.angle_beta   90.00
_cell.angle_gamma   90.00
#
_symmetry.space_group_name_H-M   'P 1'
#
loop_
_entity.id
_entity.type
_entity.pdbx_description
1 polymer ?
#
loop_
_entity_poly.entity_id
_entity_poly.type
_entity_poly.pdbx_seq_one_letter_code
_entity_poly.pdbx_strand_id
1 'polypeptide(L)'
;VDSNTRGTISFATSGPNSRTTQCFINLVDNSRLDGMGFAPFATVTQGMDVVDSLYMGYGEGAPRGRGPAQNRIQFEGNEYLSKDFPKLSYIIKATVVGGSNDL
;
A
#
# COMPACT_ATOMS: atom_id res chain seq x y z
N VAL A 1 15.61 -5.30 -3.03
CA VAL A 1 14.83 -5.33 -1.78
C VAL A 1 14.07 -6.63 -1.89
N ASP A 2 14.44 -7.65 -1.12
CA ASP A 2 14.10 -9.03 -1.50
C ASP A 2 13.14 -9.70 -0.50
N SER A 3 12.87 -9.08 0.65
CA SER A 3 11.98 -9.59 1.68
C SER A 3 11.01 -8.52 2.16
N ASN A 4 9.77 -8.92 2.51
CA ASN A 4 8.70 -8.08 3.05
C ASN A 4 8.95 -7.69 4.51
N THR A 5 10.07 -7.02 4.77
CA THR A 5 10.43 -6.49 6.10
C THR A 5 9.84 -5.11 6.34
N ARG A 6 9.88 -4.61 7.58
CA ARG A 6 9.36 -3.29 7.95
C ARG A 6 9.94 -2.19 7.05
N GLY A 7 9.06 -1.29 6.59
CA GLY A 7 9.39 -0.15 5.74
C GLY A 7 9.41 -0.47 4.24
N THR A 8 9.34 -1.75 3.85
CA THR A 8 9.28 -2.10 2.43
C THR A 8 7.91 -1.78 1.83
N ILE A 9 7.91 -1.42 0.54
CA ILE A 9 6.70 -1.21 -0.25
C ILE A 9 6.62 -2.36 -1.27
N SER A 10 5.48 -3.04 -1.27
CA SER A 10 5.28 -4.26 -2.05
C SER A 10 4.04 -4.17 -2.93
N PHE A 11 4.10 -4.80 -4.09
CA PHE A 11 2.91 -5.02 -4.92
C PHE A 11 2.00 -6.07 -4.30
N ALA A 12 0.70 -5.78 -4.27
CA ALA A 12 -0.33 -6.78 -4.02
C ALA A 12 -0.46 -7.74 -5.21
N THR A 13 -0.92 -8.96 -4.94
CA THR A 13 -1.07 -10.02 -5.94
C THR A 13 -2.25 -10.92 -5.62
N SER A 14 -2.88 -11.50 -6.66
CA SER A 14 -3.84 -12.60 -6.55
C SER A 14 -3.28 -13.92 -7.10
N GLY A 15 -1.99 -13.98 -7.41
CA GLY A 15 -1.30 -15.15 -7.98
C GLY A 15 -0.26 -14.77 -9.03
N PRO A 16 0.39 -15.76 -9.66
CA PRO A 16 1.39 -15.50 -10.72
C PRO A 16 0.84 -14.56 -11.81
N ASN A 17 1.64 -13.58 -12.22
CA ASN A 17 1.34 -12.63 -13.30
C ASN A 17 0.04 -11.79 -13.13
N SER A 18 -0.37 -11.50 -11.90
CA SER A 18 -1.63 -10.77 -11.59
C SER A 18 -1.45 -9.36 -11.02
N ARG A 19 -0.20 -8.90 -10.86
CA ARG A 19 0.10 -7.60 -10.24
C ARG A 19 -0.45 -6.47 -11.11
N THR A 20 -1.07 -5.49 -10.45
CA THR A 20 -1.56 -4.26 -11.09
C THR A 20 -0.85 -3.05 -10.47
N THR A 21 -1.58 -2.02 -10.08
CA THR A 21 -1.05 -0.80 -9.45
C THR A 21 -1.24 -0.78 -7.93
N GLN A 22 -1.82 -1.82 -7.35
CA GLN A 22 -2.06 -1.90 -5.92
C GLN A 22 -0.77 -2.24 -5.17
N CYS A 23 -0.37 -1.38 -4.25
CA CYS A 23 0.78 -1.57 -3.37
C CYS A 23 0.43 -1.32 -1.91
N PHE A 24 1.28 -1.81 -1.00
CA PHE A 24 1.15 -1.61 0.44
C PHE A 24 2.52 -1.39 1.08
N ILE A 25 2.54 -0.78 2.26
CA ILE A 25 3.75 -0.56 3.07
C ILE A 25 3.74 -1.57 4.22
N ASN A 26 4.84 -2.29 4.40
CA ASN A 26 5.02 -3.19 5.53
C ASN A 26 5.29 -2.39 6.80
N LEU A 27 4.30 -2.33 7.71
CA LEU A 27 4.48 -1.69 9.02
C LEU A 27 5.27 -2.57 10.00
N VAL A 28 5.39 -3.86 9.74
CA VAL A 28 6.15 -4.81 10.58
C VAL A 28 6.90 -5.79 9.68
N ASP A 29 7.67 -6.70 10.27
CA ASP A 29 8.23 -7.84 9.52
C ASP A 29 7.10 -8.78 9.07
N ASN A 30 6.93 -8.90 7.76
CA ASN A 30 5.97 -9.78 7.10
C ASN A 30 6.69 -10.73 6.14
N SER A 31 7.92 -11.18 6.44
CA SER A 31 8.70 -12.14 5.64
C SER A 31 7.92 -13.41 5.23
N ARG A 32 6.88 -13.78 5.98
CA ARG A 32 5.90 -14.82 5.58
C ARG A 32 5.25 -14.59 4.20
N LEU A 33 5.20 -13.34 3.72
CA LEU A 33 4.60 -12.97 2.43
C LEU A 33 5.54 -13.24 1.24
N ASP A 34 6.84 -13.46 1.49
CA ASP A 34 7.85 -13.65 0.44
C ASP A 34 7.52 -14.88 -0.43
N GLY A 35 7.16 -15.98 0.22
CA GLY A 35 6.74 -17.22 -0.47
C GLY A 35 5.35 -17.15 -1.10
N MET A 36 4.58 -16.07 -0.88
CA MET A 36 3.22 -15.90 -1.40
C MET A 36 3.18 -15.03 -2.68
N GLY A 37 4.32 -14.52 -3.14
CA GLY A 37 4.45 -13.76 -4.38
C GLY A 37 4.20 -12.26 -4.25
N PHE A 38 4.09 -11.73 -3.04
CA PHE A 38 4.10 -10.28 -2.78
C PHE A 38 5.53 -9.76 -2.97
N ALA A 39 5.71 -8.93 -3.99
CA ALA A 39 7.04 -8.50 -4.41
C ALA A 39 7.37 -7.11 -3.85
N PRO A 40 8.30 -7.00 -2.89
CA PRO A 40 8.86 -5.71 -2.49
C PRO A 40 9.63 -5.11 -3.66
N PHE A 41 9.43 -3.80 -3.89
CA PHE A 41 10.10 -3.07 -4.96
C PHE A 41 10.73 -1.76 -4.49
N ALA A 42 10.37 -1.28 -3.29
CA ALA A 42 10.93 -0.08 -2.70
C ALA A 42 11.01 -0.20 -1.17
N THR A 43 11.67 0.76 -0.54
CA THR A 43 11.69 0.93 0.91
C THR A 43 11.50 2.39 1.27
N VAL A 44 10.83 2.66 2.38
CA VAL A 44 10.74 3.99 2.97
C VAL A 44 12.10 4.36 3.54
N THR A 45 12.77 5.33 2.93
CA THR A 45 14.11 5.77 3.37
C THR A 45 14.05 6.87 4.45
N GLN A 46 12.95 7.62 4.51
CA GLN A 46 12.70 8.69 5.47
C GLN A 46 11.20 8.78 5.77
N GLY A 47 10.82 9.21 6.98
CA GLY A 47 9.42 9.44 7.36
C GLY A 47 8.64 8.19 7.79
N MET A 48 9.32 7.14 8.29
CA MET A 48 8.62 5.96 8.81
C MET A 48 7.74 6.28 10.03
N ASP A 49 8.11 7.26 10.83
CA ASP A 49 7.29 7.81 11.93
C ASP A 49 5.97 8.42 11.42
N VAL A 50 6.00 9.09 10.27
CA VAL A 50 4.79 9.58 9.60
C VAL A 50 3.93 8.41 9.12
N VAL A 51 4.55 7.38 8.52
CA VAL A 51 3.86 6.15 8.10
C VAL A 51 3.19 5.45 9.30
N ASP A 52 3.86 5.36 10.44
CA ASP A 52 3.31 4.79 11.67
C ASP A 52 2.11 5.59 12.23
N SER A 53 2.05 6.89 11.92
CA SER A 53 0.99 7.79 12.38
C SER A 53 -0.28 7.77 11.53
N LEU A 54 -0.28 7.04 10.40
CA LEU A 54 -1.45 6.93 9.51
C LEU A 54 -2.67 6.38 10.26
N TYR A 55 -3.86 6.88 9.94
CA TYR A 55 -5.08 6.49 10.65
C TYR A 55 -5.42 5.02 10.43
N MET A 56 -5.23 4.19 11.46
CA MET A 56 -5.49 2.74 11.42
C MET A 56 -6.90 2.34 11.87
N GLY A 57 -7.74 3.29 12.30
CA GLY A 57 -9.00 2.98 13.02
C GLY A 57 -10.07 2.25 12.20
N TYR A 58 -9.94 2.19 10.87
CA TYR A 58 -10.85 1.40 10.02
C TYR A 58 -10.47 -0.09 9.96
N GLY A 59 -9.20 -0.43 10.18
CA GLY A 59 -8.71 -1.81 10.18
C GLY A 59 -8.81 -2.50 8.81
N GLU A 60 -8.96 -3.83 8.85
CA GLU A 60 -8.99 -4.72 7.68
C GLU A 60 -10.14 -4.39 6.71
N GLY A 61 -9.92 -4.63 5.42
CA GLY A 61 -10.93 -4.41 4.37
C GLY A 61 -12.18 -5.28 4.54
N ALA A 62 -13.33 -4.76 4.12
CA ALA A 62 -14.59 -5.49 4.06
C ALA A 62 -14.51 -6.71 3.10
N PRO A 63 -15.27 -7.79 3.33
CA PRO A 63 -16.27 -7.96 4.41
C PRO A 63 -15.70 -8.48 5.72
N ARG A 64 -14.40 -8.83 5.77
CA ARG A 64 -13.78 -9.43 6.97
C ARG A 64 -13.48 -8.40 8.06
N GLY A 65 -13.29 -7.13 7.67
CA GLY A 65 -13.16 -6.01 8.60
C GLY A 65 -14.09 -4.84 8.25
N ARG A 66 -13.75 -3.66 8.80
CA ARG A 66 -14.55 -2.42 8.68
C ARG A 66 -13.93 -1.40 7.74
N GLY A 67 -12.80 -1.72 7.13
CA GLY A 67 -12.08 -0.90 6.17
C GLY A 67 -12.70 -0.93 4.77
N PRO A 68 -12.15 -0.13 3.84
CA PRO A 68 -12.65 -0.01 2.48
C PRO A 68 -12.79 -1.37 1.77
N ALA A 69 -13.88 -1.53 1.02
CA ALA A 69 -14.09 -2.69 0.17
C ALA A 69 -13.26 -2.55 -1.11
N GLN A 70 -12.40 -3.52 -1.40
CA GLN A 70 -11.45 -3.46 -2.51
C GLN A 70 -12.13 -3.29 -3.88
N ASN A 71 -13.28 -3.94 -4.10
CA ASN A 71 -14.06 -3.78 -5.32
C ASN A 71 -14.61 -2.35 -5.47
N ARG A 72 -15.12 -1.75 -4.39
CA ARG A 72 -15.61 -0.37 -4.42
C ARG A 72 -14.49 0.64 -4.65
N ILE A 73 -13.29 0.41 -4.10
CA ILE A 73 -12.11 1.22 -4.44
C ILE A 73 -11.86 1.20 -5.95
N GLN A 74 -11.95 0.02 -6.58
CA GLN A 74 -11.68 -0.14 -8.02
C GLN A 74 -12.75 0.52 -8.90
N PHE A 75 -14.03 0.44 -8.53
CA PHE A 75 -15.13 0.95 -9.35
C PHE A 75 -15.52 2.41 -9.08
N GLU A 76 -15.38 2.88 -7.83
CA GLU A 76 -15.88 4.19 -7.38
C GLU A 76 -14.75 5.14 -6.95
N GLY A 77 -13.56 4.63 -6.68
CA GLY A 77 -12.38 5.43 -6.39
C GLY A 77 -12.55 6.39 -5.20
N ASN A 78 -12.07 7.62 -5.37
CA ASN A 78 -12.04 8.62 -4.29
C ASN A 78 -13.42 9.12 -3.88
N GLU A 79 -14.44 9.02 -4.73
CA GLU A 79 -15.81 9.41 -4.34
C GLU A 79 -16.30 8.51 -3.20
N TYR A 80 -16.11 7.20 -3.32
CA TYR A 80 -16.38 6.24 -2.26
C TYR A 80 -15.52 6.49 -1.01
N LEU A 81 -14.20 6.61 -1.20
CA LEU A 81 -13.28 6.72 -0.06
C LEU A 81 -13.49 7.99 0.76
N SER A 82 -13.68 9.14 0.10
CA SER A 82 -13.84 10.43 0.79
C SER A 82 -15.18 10.53 1.54
N LYS A 83 -16.24 9.92 1.00
CA LYS A 83 -17.56 9.89 1.62
C LYS A 83 -17.64 8.93 2.79
N ASP A 84 -17.18 7.68 2.60
CA ASP A 84 -17.43 6.61 3.57
C ASP A 84 -16.27 6.47 4.59
N PHE A 85 -15.08 7.00 4.26
CA PHE A 85 -13.87 6.90 5.09
C PHE A 85 -13.15 8.25 5.26
N PRO A 86 -13.80 9.29 5.83
CA PRO A 86 -13.30 10.68 5.87
C PRO A 86 -12.01 10.89 6.69
N LYS A 87 -11.49 9.84 7.34
CA LYS A 87 -10.25 9.87 8.13
C LYS A 87 -9.07 9.19 7.42
N LEU A 88 -9.27 8.68 6.19
CA LEU A 88 -8.17 8.14 5.41
C LEU A 88 -7.15 9.22 5.10
N SER A 89 -5.88 8.82 5.15
CA SER A 89 -4.78 9.65 4.67
C SER A 89 -4.67 9.53 3.16
N TYR A 90 -4.39 10.65 2.49
CA TYR A 90 -4.27 10.72 1.03
C TYR A 90 -2.88 11.21 0.62
N ILE A 91 -2.38 10.64 -0.48
CA ILE A 91 -1.20 11.18 -1.16
C ILE A 91 -1.67 12.37 -1.99
N ILE A 92 -1.26 13.58 -1.61
CA ILE A 92 -1.61 14.82 -2.33
C ILE A 92 -0.63 15.12 -3.46
N LYS A 93 0.63 14.70 -3.31
CA LYS A 93 1.69 14.91 -4.28
C LYS A 93 2.70 13.76 -4.22
N ALA A 94 3.13 13.30 -5.39
CA ALA A 94 4.27 12.43 -5.56
C ALA A 94 5.17 13.03 -6.64
N THR A 95 6.48 12.98 -6.43
CA THR A 95 7.47 13.50 -7.39
C THR A 95 8.65 12.55 -7.47
N VAL A 96 9.16 12.33 -8.67
CA VAL A 96 10.45 11.67 -8.87
C VAL A 96 11.53 12.67 -8.49
N VAL A 97 12.33 12.33 -7.48
CA VAL A 97 13.46 13.13 -7.00
C VAL A 97 14.76 12.47 -7.43
N GLY A 98 15.40 13.03 -8.46
CA GLY A 98 16.60 12.47 -9.07
C GLY A 98 16.29 11.39 -10.10
N GLY A 99 16.50 11.73 -11.37
CA GLY A 99 16.71 10.77 -12.45
C GLY A 99 17.86 11.29 -13.29
N SER A 100 18.96 10.55 -13.38
CA SER A 100 19.74 10.64 -14.62
C SER A 100 18.85 10.11 -15.73
N ASN A 101 18.81 10.84 -16.85
CA ASN A 101 18.17 10.40 -18.09
C ASN A 101 18.97 9.23 -18.69
N ASP A 102 18.99 8.09 -18.01
CA ASP A 102 19.56 6.87 -18.54
C ASP A 102 18.39 5.97 -18.97
N LEU A 103 17.82 6.33 -20.12
CA LEU A 103 17.16 5.42 -21.04
C LEU A 103 18.10 5.18 -22.23
#